data_AF-A0A960Q2R2-F1
#
_entry.id   AF-A0A960Q2R2-F1
#
_cell.length_a   1.000
_cell.length_b   1.000
_cell.length_c   1.000
_cell.angle_alpha   90.00
_cell.angle_beta   90.00
_cell.angle_gamma   90.00
#
_symmetry.space_group_name_H-M   'P 1'
#
loop_
_entity.id
_entity.type
_entity.pdbx_description
1 polymer ?
#
loop_
_entity_poly.entity_id
_entity_poly.type
_entity_poly.pdbx_seq_one_letter_code
_entity_poly.pdbx_strand_id
1 'polypeptide(L)'
;AVITRGTRDLLYPQGALDQSLRIGDRDFRVIGVVEDVPIYNKHPRSDVWVPLGNQASAAWRDNWMGSMLAAVRLTDSRALPQVRAELARRCAEIDPDDGPGYDHISASLDSSPMDALARELLAPGTRGDTNSYLGRLAALIIGAALLFMSLPALNLVNLNLSRMLERASEIGVRRAFGATAGSLILQLLIENLLIVSAGGVLALGCTQLILDGIARSGLLQNASFHLNLRVFGLALVLVVVFSVLSGILPAWRTARLHPVHALKGNQR
;
A
#
# COMPACT_ATOMS: atom_id res chain seq x y z
N ALA A 1 15.34 -10.40 -28.92
CA ALA A 1 14.97 -9.59 -27.75
C ALA A 1 13.47 -9.33 -27.80
N VAL A 2 12.83 -9.27 -26.64
CA VAL A 2 11.47 -8.73 -26.48
C VAL A 2 11.63 -7.37 -25.81
N ILE A 3 10.94 -6.34 -26.30
CA ILE A 3 11.06 -4.96 -25.78
C ILE A 3 9.73 -4.46 -25.25
N THR A 4 9.75 -3.44 -24.39
CA THR A 4 8.51 -2.77 -23.97
C THR A 4 7.95 -1.84 -25.04
N ARG A 5 6.67 -1.47 -24.90
CA ARG A 5 6.01 -0.48 -25.76
C ARG A 5 6.70 0.87 -25.70
N GLY A 6 7.10 1.35 -24.52
CA GLY A 6 7.88 2.58 -24.39
C GLY A 6 9.20 2.54 -25.17
N THR A 7 9.93 1.41 -25.10
CA THR A 7 11.17 1.23 -25.87
C THR A 7 10.92 1.15 -27.37
N ARG A 8 9.83 0.50 -27.81
CA ARG A 8 9.39 0.50 -29.21
C ARG A 8 9.18 1.93 -29.71
N ASP A 9 8.42 2.73 -28.98
CA ASP A 9 8.05 4.08 -29.42
C ASP A 9 9.25 5.02 -29.50
N LEU A 10 10.23 4.82 -28.61
CA LEU A 10 11.47 5.57 -28.60
C LEU A 10 12.41 5.20 -29.75
N LEU A 11 12.61 3.90 -30.01
CA LEU A 11 13.65 3.42 -30.92
C LEU A 11 13.14 3.07 -32.32
N TYR A 12 11.88 2.62 -32.44
CA TYR A 12 11.31 2.10 -33.68
C TYR A 12 9.84 2.54 -33.87
N PRO A 13 9.56 3.86 -33.99
CA PRO A 13 8.21 4.39 -34.04
C PRO A 13 7.38 3.89 -35.25
N GLN A 14 8.04 3.44 -36.33
CA GLN A 14 7.37 2.90 -37.52
C GLN A 14 7.14 1.38 -37.47
N GLY A 15 7.65 0.70 -36.45
CA GLY A 15 7.54 -0.75 -36.30
C GLY A 15 8.83 -1.39 -35.80
N ALA A 16 8.75 -2.12 -34.69
CA ALA A 16 9.92 -2.73 -34.06
C ALA A 16 10.19 -4.18 -34.45
N LEU A 17 9.22 -4.91 -35.02
CA LEU A 17 9.41 -6.33 -35.32
C LEU A 17 10.50 -6.52 -36.38
N ASP A 18 11.34 -7.54 -36.20
CA ASP A 18 12.49 -7.89 -37.03
C ASP A 18 13.62 -6.83 -37.11
N GLN A 19 13.49 -5.71 -36.40
CA GLN A 19 14.56 -4.72 -36.30
C GLN A 19 15.75 -5.23 -35.47
N SER A 20 16.95 -4.74 -35.79
CA SER A 20 18.16 -5.03 -35.03
C SER A 20 18.29 -4.06 -33.85
N LEU A 21 18.45 -4.61 -32.65
CA LEU A 21 18.69 -3.91 -31.40
C LEU A 21 20.06 -4.30 -30.87
N ARG A 22 20.97 -3.34 -30.80
CA ARG A 22 22.31 -3.55 -30.24
C ARG A 22 22.30 -3.31 -28.73
N ILE A 23 22.73 -4.30 -27.96
CA ILE A 23 22.88 -4.21 -26.49
C ILE A 23 24.33 -4.55 -26.16
N GLY A 24 25.10 -3.53 -25.76
CA GLY A 24 26.55 -3.63 -25.65
C GLY A 24 27.18 -3.97 -27.01
N ASP A 25 27.91 -5.08 -27.07
CA ASP A 25 28.61 -5.55 -28.28
C ASP A 25 27.87 -6.65 -29.04
N ARG A 26 26.57 -6.85 -28.77
CA ARG A 26 25.78 -7.90 -29.42
C ARG A 26 24.53 -7.33 -30.05
N ASP A 27 24.24 -7.82 -31.26
CA ASP A 27 23.03 -7.49 -31.99
C ASP A 27 21.95 -8.54 -31.70
N PHE A 28 20.76 -8.06 -31.35
CA PHE A 28 19.58 -8.86 -31.10
C PHE A 28 18.47 -8.46 -32.05
N ARG A 29 17.84 -9.43 -32.69
CA ARG A 29 16.61 -9.16 -33.43
C ARG A 29 15.43 -9.01 -32.48
N VAL A 30 14.62 -7.98 -32.67
CA VAL A 30 13.37 -7.78 -31.92
C VAL A 30 12.31 -8.75 -32.45
N ILE A 31 11.77 -9.59 -31.57
CA ILE A 31 10.81 -10.66 -31.93
C ILE A 31 9.42 -10.44 -31.32
N GLY A 32 9.26 -9.43 -30.47
CA GLY A 32 8.01 -9.15 -29.78
C GLY A 32 8.06 -7.84 -29.01
N VAL A 33 6.88 -7.28 -28.79
CA VAL A 33 6.67 -6.07 -27.97
C VAL A 33 5.66 -6.40 -26.89
N VAL A 34 5.95 -6.03 -25.65
CA VAL A 34 5.07 -6.21 -24.48
C VAL A 34 4.64 -4.86 -23.90
N GLU A 35 3.57 -4.87 -23.11
CA GLU A 35 3.15 -3.68 -22.36
C GLU A 35 4.23 -3.22 -21.36
N ASP A 36 4.24 -1.92 -21.09
CA ASP A 36 5.15 -1.35 -20.11
C ASP A 36 4.86 -1.86 -18.70
N VAL A 37 5.92 -2.24 -17.98
CA VAL A 37 5.81 -2.68 -16.59
C VAL A 37 5.91 -1.46 -15.66
N PRO A 38 4.94 -1.27 -14.74
CA PRO A 38 4.98 -0.15 -13.80
C PRO A 38 6.23 -0.10 -12.92
N ILE A 39 6.72 1.11 -12.62
CA ILE A 39 7.92 1.34 -11.79
C ILE A 39 7.91 0.66 -10.43
N TYR A 40 6.73 0.50 -9.82
CA TYR A 40 6.59 -0.15 -8.51
C TYR A 40 6.76 -1.68 -8.56
N ASN A 41 6.70 -2.30 -9.75
CA ASN A 41 6.99 -3.71 -9.95
C ASN A 41 8.49 -3.91 -10.19
N LYS A 42 9.31 -3.58 -9.18
CA LYS A 42 10.79 -3.54 -9.27
C LYS A 42 11.43 -4.79 -9.90
N HIS A 43 10.87 -5.97 -9.63
CA HIS A 43 11.48 -7.25 -10.00
C HIS A 43 11.20 -7.71 -11.44
N PRO A 44 9.95 -7.70 -11.95
CA PRO A 44 9.68 -8.05 -13.34
C PRO A 44 9.92 -6.89 -14.32
N ARG A 45 10.17 -5.66 -13.84
CA ARG A 45 10.43 -4.51 -14.71
C ARG A 45 11.75 -4.65 -15.45
N SER A 46 11.69 -4.59 -16.77
CA SER A 46 12.83 -4.38 -17.66
C SER A 46 12.33 -3.65 -18.90
N ASP A 47 13.23 -2.99 -19.63
CA ASP A 47 12.94 -2.42 -20.94
C ASP A 47 13.16 -3.46 -22.06
N VAL A 48 14.01 -4.45 -21.80
CA VAL A 48 14.38 -5.50 -22.75
C VAL A 48 14.55 -6.86 -22.05
N TRP A 49 14.01 -7.92 -22.67
CA TRP A 49 14.21 -9.30 -22.25
C TRP A 49 14.94 -10.11 -23.33
N VAL A 50 15.93 -10.87 -22.89
CA VAL A 50 16.77 -11.73 -23.72
C VAL A 50 16.83 -13.12 -23.08
N PRO A 51 16.81 -14.21 -23.87
CA PRO A 51 16.99 -15.56 -23.32
C PRO A 51 18.29 -15.69 -22.53
N LEU A 52 18.24 -16.33 -21.35
CA LEU A 52 19.40 -16.53 -20.48
C LEU A 52 20.57 -17.23 -21.20
N GLY A 53 20.26 -18.14 -22.13
CA GLY A 53 21.26 -18.84 -22.94
C GLY A 53 22.03 -17.96 -23.92
N ASN A 54 21.55 -16.75 -24.21
CA ASN A 54 22.21 -15.79 -25.10
C ASN A 54 23.18 -14.86 -24.35
N GLN A 55 23.55 -15.16 -23.10
CA GLN A 55 24.60 -14.42 -22.40
C GLN A 55 25.98 -14.62 -23.05
N ALA A 56 26.90 -13.68 -22.81
CA ALA A 56 28.25 -13.72 -23.40
C ALA A 56 29.12 -14.84 -22.82
N SER A 57 28.93 -15.15 -21.54
CA SER A 57 29.62 -16.24 -20.85
C SER A 57 28.63 -17.35 -20.51
N ALA A 58 29.05 -18.61 -20.64
CA ALA A 58 28.32 -19.77 -20.16
C ALA A 58 28.53 -20.04 -18.66
N ALA A 59 29.33 -19.19 -17.97
CA ALA A 59 29.62 -19.30 -16.55
C ALA A 59 28.36 -19.38 -15.66
N TRP A 60 27.22 -18.89 -16.14
CA TRP A 60 25.95 -19.00 -15.43
C TRP A 60 25.48 -20.44 -15.18
N ARG A 61 25.99 -21.42 -15.93
CA ARG A 61 25.62 -22.84 -15.78
C ARG A 61 26.31 -23.49 -14.60
N ASP A 62 27.58 -23.12 -14.40
CA ASP A 62 28.48 -23.86 -13.52
C ASP A 62 28.93 -23.02 -12.32
N ASN A 63 28.68 -21.69 -12.32
CA ASN A 63 29.07 -20.79 -11.25
C ASN A 63 27.87 -20.09 -10.60
N TRP A 64 28.02 -19.80 -9.31
CA TRP A 64 27.12 -18.93 -8.57
C TRP A 64 27.12 -17.51 -9.14
N MET A 65 25.93 -17.04 -9.53
CA MET A 65 25.71 -15.71 -10.12
C MET A 65 25.22 -14.66 -9.12
N GLY A 66 25.17 -15.02 -7.84
CA GLY A 66 24.58 -14.18 -6.79
C GLY A 66 23.06 -14.10 -6.90
N SER A 67 22.50 -12.93 -6.65
CA SER A 67 21.05 -12.73 -6.53
C SER A 67 20.35 -12.90 -7.88
N MET A 68 19.59 -13.99 -8.03
CA MET A 68 18.67 -14.19 -9.14
C MET A 68 17.21 -14.07 -8.71
N LEU A 69 16.38 -13.66 -9.66
CA LEU A 69 14.93 -13.70 -9.52
C LEU A 69 14.36 -14.73 -10.49
N ALA A 70 13.54 -15.63 -9.97
CA ALA A 70 12.76 -16.57 -10.76
C ALA A 70 11.28 -16.29 -10.57
N ALA A 71 10.53 -16.24 -11.67
CA ALA A 71 9.08 -16.19 -11.62
C ALA A 71 8.53 -17.63 -11.64
N VAL A 72 7.74 -17.99 -10.64
CA VAL A 72 7.09 -19.29 -10.54
C VAL A 72 5.58 -19.11 -10.57
N ARG A 73 4.90 -19.80 -11.47
CA ARG A 73 3.43 -19.82 -11.52
C ARG A 73 2.91 -21.03 -10.75
N LEU A 74 2.21 -20.77 -9.66
CA LEU A 74 1.52 -21.79 -8.88
C LEU A 74 0.21 -22.19 -9.57
N THR A 75 -0.09 -23.49 -9.58
CA THR A 75 -1.39 -24.01 -10.07
C THR A 75 -2.52 -23.69 -9.11
N ASP A 76 -2.25 -23.72 -7.81
CA ASP A 76 -3.18 -23.33 -6.74
C ASP A 76 -2.50 -22.33 -5.79
N SER A 77 -3.08 -21.15 -5.64
CA SER A 77 -2.61 -20.12 -4.72
C SER A 77 -2.61 -20.57 -3.25
N ARG A 78 -3.44 -21.55 -2.88
CA ARG A 78 -3.48 -22.11 -1.52
C ARG A 78 -2.23 -22.91 -1.16
N ALA A 79 -1.48 -23.40 -2.15
CA ALA A 79 -0.24 -24.13 -1.95
C ALA A 79 0.95 -23.21 -1.60
N LEU A 80 0.79 -21.88 -1.72
CA LEU A 80 1.86 -20.91 -1.50
C LEU A 80 2.60 -21.10 -0.15
N PRO A 81 1.94 -21.30 1.01
CA PRO A 81 2.65 -21.51 2.27
C PRO A 81 3.49 -22.78 2.28
N GLN A 82 3.00 -23.85 1.66
CA GLN A 82 3.70 -25.14 1.56
C GLN A 82 4.93 -25.02 0.65
N VAL A 83 4.78 -24.41 -0.52
CA VAL A 83 5.89 -24.19 -1.46
C VAL A 83 6.95 -23.28 -0.85
N ARG A 84 6.54 -22.25 -0.09
CA ARG A 84 7.47 -21.38 0.64
C ARG A 84 8.27 -22.15 1.68
N ALA A 85 7.63 -23.01 2.47
CA ALA A 85 8.30 -23.84 3.48
C ALA A 85 9.28 -24.83 2.84
N GLU A 86 8.86 -25.48 1.74
CA GLU A 86 9.71 -26.41 1.00
C GLU A 86 10.92 -25.71 0.36
N LEU A 87 10.73 -24.52 -0.22
CA LEU A 87 11.83 -23.71 -0.76
C LEU A 87 12.83 -23.34 0.34
N ALA A 88 12.35 -22.88 1.50
CA ALA A 88 13.20 -22.54 2.63
C ALA A 88 14.00 -23.77 3.13
N ARG A 89 13.35 -24.93 3.21
CA ARG A 89 14.00 -26.20 3.57
C ARG A 89 15.10 -26.57 2.57
N ARG A 90 14.80 -26.58 1.28
CA ARG A 90 15.78 -26.90 0.23
C ARG A 90 16.95 -25.94 0.22
N CYS A 91 16.72 -24.64 0.42
CA CYS A 91 17.81 -23.67 0.51
C CYS A 91 18.71 -23.90 1.73
N ALA A 92 18.17 -24.38 2.84
CA ALA A 92 18.94 -24.73 4.03
C ALA A 92 19.74 -26.04 3.86
N GLU A 93 19.32 -26.92 2.95
CA GLU A 93 20.02 -28.18 2.62
C GLU A 93 21.20 -27.97 1.65
N ILE A 94 21.27 -26.82 0.96
CA ILE A 94 22.37 -26.50 0.06
C ILE A 94 23.51 -25.85 0.86
N ASP A 95 24.60 -26.59 1.01
CA ASP A 95 25.85 -26.04 1.55
C ASP A 95 26.53 -25.20 0.45
N PRO A 96 26.86 -23.91 0.68
CA PRO A 96 27.50 -23.07 -0.32
C PRO A 96 28.98 -23.40 -0.61
N ASP A 97 29.47 -24.60 -0.30
CA ASP A 97 30.87 -24.96 -0.50
C ASP A 97 31.12 -25.55 -1.90
N ASP A 98 31.74 -24.72 -2.76
CA ASP A 98 32.63 -25.07 -3.90
C ASP A 98 32.96 -23.83 -4.81
N GLY A 99 32.83 -22.59 -4.29
CA GLY A 99 33.18 -21.39 -5.07
C GLY A 99 33.55 -20.18 -4.21
N PRO A 100 34.44 -19.28 -4.69
CA PRO A 100 34.95 -18.18 -3.88
C PRO A 100 33.86 -17.10 -3.65
N GLY A 101 33.46 -16.90 -2.40
CA GLY A 101 32.88 -15.63 -1.93
C GLY A 101 31.37 -15.58 -1.60
N TYR A 102 30.69 -16.71 -1.45
CA TYR A 102 29.30 -16.74 -0.99
C TYR A 102 29.15 -17.55 0.31
N ASP A 103 28.69 -16.89 1.38
CA ASP A 103 28.58 -17.52 2.71
C ASP A 103 27.15 -17.98 3.05
N HIS A 104 26.15 -17.57 2.26
CA HIS A 104 24.76 -17.83 2.56
C HIS A 104 23.87 -17.88 1.31
N ILE A 105 23.01 -18.89 1.24
CA ILE A 105 21.94 -19.01 0.24
C ILE A 105 20.62 -18.67 0.92
N SER A 106 19.95 -17.65 0.39
CA SER A 106 18.59 -17.32 0.77
C SER A 106 17.71 -17.25 -0.47
N ALA A 107 16.56 -17.90 -0.40
CA ALA A 107 15.50 -17.74 -1.37
C ALA A 107 14.23 -17.34 -0.66
N SER A 108 13.42 -16.56 -1.36
CA SER A 108 12.21 -16.03 -0.78
C SER A 108 11.15 -15.93 -1.86
N LEU A 109 9.94 -16.37 -1.52
CA LEU A 109 8.84 -16.48 -2.46
C LEU A 109 7.79 -15.42 -2.11
N ASP A 110 7.80 -14.32 -2.86
CA ASP A 110 6.82 -13.24 -2.75
C ASP A 110 5.55 -13.55 -3.53
N SER A 111 4.41 -13.32 -2.91
CA SER A 111 3.11 -13.45 -3.58
C SER A 111 2.69 -12.16 -4.29
N SER A 112 3.25 -11.04 -3.83
CA SER A 112 2.93 -9.71 -4.34
C SER A 112 4.17 -8.80 -4.35
N PRO A 113 4.21 -7.76 -5.19
CA PRO A 113 5.24 -6.72 -5.12
C PRO A 113 5.33 -6.05 -3.74
N MET A 114 4.21 -6.03 -3.00
CA MET A 114 4.17 -5.48 -1.64
C MET A 114 4.81 -6.41 -0.61
N ASP A 115 4.79 -7.73 -0.82
CA ASP A 115 5.53 -8.67 0.04
C ASP A 115 7.04 -8.45 -0.11
N ALA A 116 7.50 -8.26 -1.35
CA ALA A 116 8.89 -7.98 -1.65
C ALA A 116 9.35 -6.66 -1.02
N LEU A 117 8.53 -5.62 -1.15
CA LEU A 117 8.76 -4.32 -0.51
C LEU A 117 8.73 -4.44 1.02
N ALA A 118 7.75 -5.14 1.60
CA ALA A 118 7.66 -5.35 3.04
C ALA A 118 8.89 -6.09 3.57
N ARG A 119 9.42 -7.06 2.83
CA ARG A 119 10.69 -7.71 3.19
C ARG A 119 11.87 -6.74 3.11
N GLU A 120 11.97 -5.95 2.04
CA GLU A 120 13.04 -4.96 1.87
C GLU A 120 13.03 -3.93 3.02
N LEU A 121 11.83 -3.57 3.50
CA LEU A 121 11.63 -2.60 4.57
C LEU A 121 11.77 -3.17 5.99
N LEU A 122 11.26 -4.38 6.23
CA LEU A 122 11.06 -4.95 7.57
C LEU A 122 11.99 -6.13 7.89
N ALA A 123 12.63 -6.76 6.90
CA ALA A 123 13.51 -7.88 7.18
C ALA A 123 14.70 -7.39 8.04
N PRO A 124 14.93 -8.00 9.22
CA PRO A 124 16.16 -7.79 9.97
C PRO A 124 17.32 -8.11 9.03
N GLY A 125 18.24 -7.16 8.85
CA GLY A 125 19.29 -7.26 7.84
C GLY A 125 20.12 -8.52 8.01
N THR A 126 19.84 -9.55 7.22
CA THR A 126 20.80 -10.62 6.89
C THR A 126 21.85 -10.14 5.89
N ARG A 127 21.68 -8.92 5.36
CA ARG A 127 22.68 -8.18 4.58
C ARG A 127 23.49 -7.28 5.50
N GLY A 128 24.81 -7.49 5.56
CA GLY A 128 25.76 -6.62 6.25
C GLY A 128 25.51 -5.14 5.95
N ASP A 129 25.22 -4.41 7.03
CA ASP A 129 25.17 -2.96 7.26
C ASP A 129 24.46 -1.99 6.31
N THR A 130 24.50 -2.08 4.98
CA THR A 130 23.99 -0.97 4.13
C THR A 130 22.47 -0.98 3.96
N ASN A 131 21.84 -2.16 3.89
CA ASN A 131 20.39 -2.28 3.65
C ASN A 131 19.55 -1.90 4.89
N SER A 132 20.16 -1.93 6.08
CA SER A 132 19.48 -1.68 7.36
C SER A 132 19.10 -0.21 7.57
N TYR A 133 19.90 0.73 7.06
CA TYR A 133 19.63 2.17 7.20
C TYR A 133 18.44 2.63 6.35
N LEU A 134 18.34 2.14 5.11
CA LEU A 134 17.23 2.46 4.21
C LEU A 134 15.90 1.92 4.76
N GLY A 135 15.87 0.68 5.25
CA GLY A 135 14.69 0.09 5.88
C GLY A 135 14.25 0.87 7.13
N ARG A 136 15.20 1.25 8.01
CA ARG A 136 14.92 2.07 9.20
C ARG A 136 14.40 3.46 8.85
N LEU A 137 15.02 4.14 7.88
CA LEU A 137 14.59 5.46 7.42
C LEU A 137 13.16 5.38 6.85
N ALA A 138 12.90 4.39 6.01
CA ALA A 138 11.58 4.18 5.44
C ALA A 138 10.53 3.83 6.50
N ALA A 139 10.86 3.00 7.50
CA ALA A 139 9.98 2.73 8.63
C ALA A 139 9.66 4.00 9.44
N LEU A 140 10.66 4.88 9.62
CA LEU A 140 10.48 6.18 10.31
C LEU A 140 9.58 7.11 9.50
N ILE A 141 9.78 7.19 8.18
CA ILE A 141 8.93 7.99 7.28
C ILE A 141 7.49 7.45 7.28
N ILE A 142 7.29 6.13 7.18
CA ILE A 142 5.97 5.50 7.22
C ILE A 142 5.31 5.76 8.59
N GLY A 143 6.05 5.61 9.69
CA GLY A 143 5.57 5.92 11.03
C GLY A 143 5.15 7.38 11.17
N ALA A 144 5.97 8.31 10.70
CA ALA A 144 5.65 9.75 10.69
C ALA A 144 4.43 10.06 9.82
N ALA A 145 4.30 9.43 8.65
CA ALA A 145 3.14 9.58 7.78
C ALA A 145 1.86 9.05 8.44
N LEU A 146 1.92 7.92 9.15
CA LEU A 146 0.79 7.38 9.91
C LEU A 146 0.38 8.30 11.05
N LEU A 147 1.35 8.85 11.79
CA LEU A 147 1.09 9.84 12.84
C LEU A 147 0.46 11.11 12.25
N PHE A 148 0.97 11.60 11.12
CA PHE A 148 0.41 12.76 10.44
C PHE A 148 -1.03 12.51 9.97
N MET A 149 -1.29 11.33 9.40
CA MET A 149 -2.63 10.88 8.99
C MET A 149 -3.58 10.65 10.18
N SER A 150 -3.08 10.57 11.41
CA SER A 150 -3.93 10.50 12.60
C SER A 150 -4.46 11.89 13.03
N LEU A 151 -3.83 12.99 12.61
CA LEU A 151 -4.24 14.35 13.00
C LEU A 151 -5.68 14.70 12.57
N PRO A 152 -6.13 14.40 11.32
CA PRO A 152 -7.52 14.63 10.92
C PRO A 152 -8.52 13.84 11.77
N ALA A 153 -8.17 12.61 12.17
CA ALA A 153 -9.03 11.77 13.01
C ALA A 153 -9.20 12.37 14.41
N LEU A 154 -8.11 12.86 15.02
CA LEU A 154 -8.16 13.56 16.31
C LEU A 154 -8.96 14.86 16.22
N ASN A 155 -8.79 15.62 15.12
CA ASN A 155 -9.55 16.83 14.89
C ASN A 155 -11.06 16.55 14.76
N LEU A 156 -11.43 15.45 14.10
CA LEU A 156 -12.82 15.03 14.01
C LEU A 156 -13.44 14.77 15.38
N VAL A 157 -12.70 14.14 16.31
CA VAL A 157 -13.16 13.93 17.69
C VAL A 157 -13.44 15.27 18.39
N ASN A 158 -12.53 16.23 18.26
CA ASN A 158 -12.66 17.55 18.87
C ASN A 158 -13.85 18.33 18.31
N LEU A 159 -14.05 18.30 16.97
CA LEU A 159 -15.19 18.93 16.32
C LEU A 159 -16.51 18.31 16.76
N ASN A 160 -16.57 16.98 16.85
CA ASN A 160 -17.75 16.28 17.35
C ASN A 160 -18.07 16.72 18.79
N LEU A 161 -17.06 16.76 19.67
CA LEU A 161 -17.21 17.19 21.05
C LEU A 161 -17.72 18.63 21.16
N SER A 162 -17.15 19.57 20.40
CA SER A 162 -17.58 20.98 20.39
C SER A 162 -19.05 21.10 19.98
N ARG A 163 -19.48 20.42 18.92
CA ARG A 163 -20.87 20.43 18.45
C ARG A 163 -21.84 19.86 19.49
N MET A 164 -21.45 18.82 20.22
CA MET A 164 -22.28 18.30 21.31
C MET A 164 -22.42 19.28 22.47
N LEU A 165 -21.36 20.03 22.80
CA LEU A 165 -21.39 21.04 23.85
C LEU A 165 -22.27 22.23 23.45
N GLU A 166 -22.18 22.71 22.21
CA GLU A 166 -23.06 23.77 21.69
C GLU A 166 -24.54 23.38 21.74
N ARG A 167 -24.84 22.10 21.48
CA ARG A 167 -26.21 21.55 21.52
C ARG A 167 -26.65 21.09 22.90
N ALA A 168 -25.79 21.17 23.93
CA ALA A 168 -26.10 20.65 25.26
C ALA A 168 -27.32 21.35 25.89
N SER A 169 -27.51 22.64 25.63
CA SER A 169 -28.68 23.42 26.10
C SER A 169 -29.98 22.93 25.46
N GLU A 170 -30.01 22.74 24.14
CA GLU A 170 -31.14 22.20 23.40
C GLU A 170 -31.48 20.77 23.85
N ILE A 171 -30.45 19.94 24.02
CA ILE A 171 -30.54 18.58 24.54
C ILE A 171 -31.17 18.57 25.94
N GLY A 172 -30.73 19.48 26.83
CA GLY A 172 -31.26 19.63 28.17
C GLY A 172 -32.75 20.00 28.20
N VAL A 173 -33.16 20.94 27.34
CA VAL A 173 -34.57 21.34 27.19
C VAL A 173 -35.40 20.16 26.67
N ARG A 174 -34.98 19.48 25.61
CA ARG A 174 -35.69 18.31 25.06
C ARG A 174 -35.83 17.18 26.08
N ARG A 175 -34.80 16.93 26.89
CA ARG A 175 -34.86 15.94 27.98
C ARG A 175 -35.87 16.33 29.06
N ALA A 176 -35.98 17.62 29.40
CA ALA A 176 -36.97 18.11 30.36
C ALA A 176 -38.42 17.90 29.88
N PHE A 177 -38.64 17.93 28.56
CA PHE A 177 -39.92 17.58 27.93
C PHE A 177 -40.12 16.08 27.65
N GLY A 178 -39.24 15.20 28.18
CA GLY A 178 -39.42 13.74 28.13
C GLY A 178 -38.74 13.04 26.94
N ALA A 179 -37.88 13.71 26.17
CA ALA A 179 -37.13 13.05 25.11
C ALA A 179 -36.16 11.98 25.68
N THR A 180 -36.19 10.79 25.09
CA THR A 180 -35.28 9.69 25.47
C THR A 180 -33.84 9.99 25.02
N ALA A 181 -32.84 9.56 25.80
CA ALA A 181 -31.44 9.72 25.42
C ALA A 181 -31.10 9.02 24.09
N GLY A 182 -31.83 7.94 23.76
CA GLY A 182 -31.66 7.19 22.51
C GLY A 182 -32.03 7.97 21.26
N SER A 183 -33.13 8.73 21.26
CA SER A 183 -33.54 9.52 20.08
C SER A 183 -32.52 10.61 19.74
N LEU A 184 -31.88 11.17 20.77
CA LEU A 184 -30.85 12.19 20.63
C LEU A 184 -29.53 11.64 20.09
N ILE A 185 -29.10 10.48 20.62
CA ILE A 185 -27.92 9.76 20.13
C ILE A 185 -28.13 9.34 18.68
N LEU A 186 -29.31 8.82 18.34
CA LEU A 186 -29.64 8.40 16.97
C LEU A 186 -29.58 9.58 15.98
N GLN A 187 -30.12 10.75 16.35
CA GLN A 187 -30.04 11.95 15.50
C GLN A 187 -28.58 12.36 15.23
N LEU A 188 -27.74 12.36 16.27
CA LEU A 188 -26.31 12.68 16.12
C LEU A 188 -25.58 11.66 15.24
N LEU A 189 -25.88 10.37 15.42
CA LEU A 189 -25.30 9.30 14.61
C LEU A 189 -25.68 9.45 13.13
N ILE A 190 -26.93 9.76 12.82
CA ILE A 190 -27.38 9.97 11.44
C ILE A 190 -26.69 11.19 10.82
N GLU A 191 -26.61 12.31 11.54
CA GLU A 191 -25.93 13.51 11.04
C GLU A 191 -24.44 13.25 10.75
N ASN A 192 -23.75 12.56 11.66
CA ASN A 192 -22.36 12.17 11.47
C ASN A 192 -22.20 11.19 10.29
N LEU A 193 -23.13 10.24 10.14
CA LEU A 193 -23.10 9.28 9.04
C LEU A 193 -23.26 9.99 7.68
N LEU A 194 -24.14 10.99 7.59
CA LEU A 194 -24.33 11.78 6.37
C LEU A 194 -23.06 12.57 6.01
N ILE A 195 -22.43 13.21 7.00
CA ILE A 195 -21.18 13.97 6.79
C ILE A 195 -20.04 13.04 6.35
N VAL A 196 -19.87 11.90 7.03
CA VAL A 196 -18.85 10.91 6.67
C VAL A 196 -19.08 10.34 5.28
N SER A 197 -20.33 10.04 4.92
CA SER A 197 -20.68 9.51 3.59
C SER A 197 -20.39 10.54 2.50
N ALA A 198 -20.78 11.80 2.69
CA ALA A 198 -20.47 12.88 1.76
C ALA A 198 -18.96 13.09 1.61
N GLY A 199 -18.22 13.10 2.73
CA GLY A 199 -16.76 13.17 2.73
C GLY A 199 -16.11 11.99 2.02
N GLY A 200 -16.65 10.77 2.17
CA GLY A 200 -16.18 9.56 1.48
C GLY A 200 -16.35 9.64 -0.03
N VAL A 201 -17.49 10.16 -0.51
CA VAL A 201 -17.72 10.39 -1.95
C VAL A 201 -16.76 11.43 -2.51
N LEU A 202 -16.54 12.53 -1.79
CA LEU A 202 -15.56 13.54 -2.18
C LEU A 202 -14.13 12.97 -2.19
N ALA A 203 -13.80 12.16 -1.19
CA ALA A 203 -12.50 11.50 -1.10
C ALA A 203 -12.25 10.57 -2.30
N LEU A 204 -13.26 9.84 -2.80
CA LEU A 204 -13.14 9.05 -4.03
C LEU A 204 -12.74 9.90 -5.24
N GLY A 205 -13.46 11.00 -5.46
CA GLY A 205 -13.17 11.91 -6.56
C GLY A 205 -11.77 12.52 -6.46
N CYS A 206 -11.42 13.03 -5.28
CA CYS A 206 -10.08 13.56 -5.02
C CYS A 206 -8.98 12.50 -5.20
N THR A 207 -9.21 11.26 -4.75
CA THR A 207 -8.25 10.17 -4.92
C THR A 207 -8.01 9.90 -6.40
N GLN A 208 -9.06 9.78 -7.20
CA GLN A 208 -8.92 9.54 -8.64
C GLN A 208 -8.15 10.68 -9.33
N LEU A 209 -8.46 11.94 -9.00
CA LEU A 209 -7.77 13.11 -9.56
C LEU A 209 -6.29 13.14 -9.19
N ILE A 210 -5.94 12.80 -7.94
CA ILE A 210 -4.55 12.74 -7.49
C ILE A 210 -3.81 11.60 -8.19
N LEU A 211 -4.42 10.41 -8.29
CA LEU A 211 -3.81 9.27 -8.98
C LEU A 211 -3.56 9.57 -10.46
N ASP A 212 -4.53 10.17 -11.15
CA ASP A 212 -4.38 10.58 -12.55
C ASP A 212 -3.33 11.69 -12.71
N GLY A 213 -3.28 12.64 -11.77
CA GLY A 213 -2.26 13.69 -11.73
C GLY A 213 -0.85 13.12 -11.56
N ILE A 214 -0.67 12.16 -10.66
CA ILE A 214 0.60 11.47 -10.44
C ILE A 214 0.99 10.68 -11.68
N ALA A 215 0.07 9.92 -12.28
CA ALA A 215 0.33 9.14 -13.49
C ALA A 215 0.78 10.03 -14.67
N ARG A 216 0.17 11.21 -14.82
CA ARG A 216 0.51 12.18 -15.88
C ARG A 216 1.76 13.01 -15.61
N SER A 217 2.15 13.16 -14.35
CA SER A 217 3.31 13.99 -13.96
C SER A 217 4.65 13.47 -14.49
N GLY A 218 4.72 12.21 -14.91
CA GLY A 218 5.98 11.55 -15.28
C GLY A 218 6.90 11.24 -14.09
N LEU A 219 6.52 11.62 -12.86
CA LEU A 219 7.27 11.32 -11.63
C LEU A 219 7.44 9.82 -11.41
N LEU A 220 6.42 9.05 -11.79
CA LEU A 220 6.42 7.59 -11.74
C LEU A 220 6.20 7.04 -13.15
N GLN A 221 7.28 6.63 -13.81
CA GLN A 221 7.23 6.06 -15.14
C GLN A 221 6.32 4.82 -15.19
N ASN A 222 5.45 4.79 -16.19
CA ASN A 222 4.54 3.68 -16.48
C ASN A 222 3.65 3.28 -15.29
N ALA A 223 3.42 4.18 -14.33
CA ALA A 223 2.60 3.88 -13.18
C ALA A 223 1.11 3.84 -13.55
N SER A 224 0.55 2.63 -13.56
CA SER A 224 -0.89 2.41 -13.62
C SER A 224 -1.45 2.31 -12.21
N PHE A 225 -2.09 3.37 -11.73
CA PHE A 225 -2.82 3.33 -10.47
C PHE A 225 -4.30 3.04 -10.73
N HIS A 226 -4.86 2.11 -9.97
CA HIS A 226 -6.28 1.77 -10.07
C HIS A 226 -6.92 1.86 -8.69
N LEU A 227 -8.10 2.48 -8.64
CA LEU A 227 -8.92 2.50 -7.42
C LEU A 227 -9.43 1.09 -7.13
N ASN A 228 -8.97 0.50 -6.04
CA ASN A 228 -9.52 -0.75 -5.55
C ASN A 228 -10.73 -0.46 -4.65
N LEU A 229 -11.93 -0.63 -5.20
CA LEU A 229 -13.20 -0.40 -4.51
C LEU A 229 -13.35 -1.24 -3.23
N ARG A 230 -12.70 -2.41 -3.13
CA ARG A 230 -12.74 -3.24 -1.92
C ARG A 230 -11.98 -2.59 -0.78
N VAL A 231 -10.79 -2.06 -1.07
CA VAL A 231 -9.95 -1.35 -0.09
C VAL A 231 -10.64 -0.06 0.34
N PHE A 232 -11.23 0.67 -0.62
CA PHE A 232 -12.02 1.85 -0.32
C PHE A 232 -13.22 1.51 0.58
N GLY A 233 -13.97 0.46 0.26
CA GLY A 233 -15.11 0.01 1.05
C GLY A 233 -14.71 -0.33 2.49
N LEU A 234 -13.57 -1.02 2.68
CA LEU A 234 -13.01 -1.30 3.99
C LEU A 234 -12.65 -0.01 4.74
N ALA A 235 -11.99 0.94 4.07
CA ALA A 235 -11.63 2.23 4.65
C ALA A 235 -12.89 3.02 5.06
N LEU A 236 -13.93 3.03 4.24
CA LEU A 236 -15.20 3.69 4.54
C LEU A 236 -15.86 3.07 5.78
N VAL A 237 -15.89 1.75 5.87
CA VAL A 237 -16.39 1.04 7.06
C VAL A 237 -15.60 1.43 8.30
N LEU A 238 -14.26 1.46 8.21
CA LEU A 238 -13.40 1.87 9.33
C LEU A 238 -13.67 3.31 9.77
N VAL A 239 -13.83 4.25 8.84
CA VAL A 239 -14.15 5.65 9.16
C VAL A 239 -15.52 5.76 9.83
N VAL A 240 -16.53 5.03 9.34
CA VAL A 240 -17.85 4.99 9.97
C VAL A 240 -17.76 4.45 11.39
N VAL A 241 -17.10 3.31 11.59
CA VAL A 241 -16.89 2.72 12.93
C VAL A 241 -16.17 3.71 13.85
N PHE A 242 -15.09 4.34 13.39
CA PHE A 242 -14.34 5.31 14.18
C PHE A 242 -15.17 6.55 14.54
N SER A 243 -15.94 7.09 13.59
CA SER A 243 -16.84 8.24 13.80
C SER A 243 -17.93 7.92 14.81
N VAL A 244 -18.53 6.73 14.73
CA VAL A 244 -19.52 6.24 15.69
C VAL A 244 -18.91 6.09 17.09
N LEU A 245 -17.75 5.44 17.20
CA LEU A 245 -17.06 5.27 18.49
C LEU A 245 -16.68 6.63 19.11
N SER A 246 -16.19 7.56 18.29
CA SER A 246 -15.84 8.92 18.71
C SER A 246 -17.05 9.73 19.17
N GLY A 247 -18.22 9.57 18.54
CA GLY A 247 -19.44 10.29 18.92
C GLY A 247 -20.18 9.68 20.11
N ILE A 248 -20.17 8.34 20.25
CA ILE A 248 -20.84 7.63 21.35
C ILE A 248 -20.14 7.87 22.69
N LEU A 249 -18.80 7.86 22.74
CA LEU A 249 -18.04 8.06 23.97
C LEU A 249 -18.46 9.31 24.76
N PRO A 250 -18.46 10.52 24.16
CA PRO A 250 -18.88 11.74 24.83
C PRO A 250 -20.40 11.83 25.04
N ALA A 251 -21.24 11.34 24.11
CA ALA A 251 -22.69 11.31 24.30
C ALA A 251 -23.11 10.44 25.49
N TRP A 252 -22.43 9.31 25.71
CA TRP A 252 -22.65 8.44 26.86
C TRP A 252 -22.19 9.08 28.17
N ARG A 253 -21.06 9.80 28.16
CA ARG A 253 -20.60 10.59 29.32
C ARG A 253 -21.56 11.74 29.67
N THR A 254 -22.06 12.48 28.68
CA THR A 254 -23.04 13.57 28.91
C THR A 254 -24.41 13.06 29.32
N ALA A 255 -24.85 11.91 28.80
CA ALA A 255 -26.12 11.30 29.21
C ALA A 255 -26.13 10.90 30.70
N ARG A 256 -24.97 10.59 31.28
CA ARG A 256 -24.77 10.23 32.70
C ARG A 256 -24.48 11.42 33.63
N LEU A 257 -24.21 12.61 33.09
CA LEU A 257 -24.11 13.82 33.90
C LEU A 257 -25.51 14.21 34.38
N HIS A 258 -25.68 14.32 35.70
CA HIS A 258 -26.95 14.66 36.33
C HIS A 258 -27.50 16.01 35.79
N PRO A 259 -28.80 16.10 35.44
CA PRO A 259 -29.43 17.32 34.89
C PRO A 259 -29.24 18.58 35.74
N VAL A 260 -28.96 18.41 37.04
CA VAL A 260 -28.76 19.48 38.02
C VAL A 260 -27.52 20.34 37.69
N HIS A 261 -26.51 19.80 37.00
CA HIS A 261 -25.33 20.57 36.58
C HIS A 261 -25.53 21.30 35.25
N ALA A 262 -26.36 20.79 34.34
CA ALA A 262 -26.63 21.43 33.05
C ALA A 262 -27.45 22.73 33.18
N LEU A 263 -28.28 22.84 34.23
CA LEU A 263 -29.11 24.01 34.51
C LEU A 263 -28.44 25.08 35.40
N LYS A 264 -27.29 24.78 36.02
CA LYS A 264 -26.61 25.72 36.91
C LYS A 264 -25.71 26.74 36.21
N GLY A 265 -25.62 26.70 34.88
CA GLY A 265 -25.07 27.79 34.06
C GLY A 265 -23.75 28.37 34.57
N ASN A 266 -22.87 27.55 35.12
CA ASN A 266 -21.55 27.98 35.55
C ASN A 266 -20.74 26.76 35.98
N GLN A 267 -19.68 26.43 35.25
CA GLN A 267 -18.33 26.70 35.76
C GLN A 267 -17.30 26.39 34.65
N ARG A 268 -16.25 27.20 34.69
CA ARG A 268 -15.07 27.26 33.82
C ARG A 268 -14.49 25.92 33.42
#